data_AF-A0A448WTF6-F1
#
_entry.id   AF-A0A448WTF6-F1
#
_cell.length_a   1.000
_cell.length_b   1.000
_cell.length_c   1.000
_cell.angle_alpha   90.00
_cell.angle_beta   90.00
_cell.angle_gamma   90.00
#
_symmetry.space_group_name_H-M   'P 1'
#
loop_
_entity.id
_entity.type
_entity.pdbx_description
1 polymer ?
#
loop_
_entity_poly.entity_id
_entity_poly.type
_entity_poly.pdbx_seq_one_letter_code
_entity_poly.pdbx_strand_id
1 'polypeptide(L)'
;MVDELHLSLIRGFWDDKLWGPIFDSAAPGGAEVWAWFEPNKNVDLLWSEMMHALSGLLCASLNQLSSSNQYIRPRWSYRPSGLTSNNISSRPDLYLRYAQLPGETVCTENLTPWSKLLPCKTLAGLASLLHPTSLYKSNYKSLKMDIRKMCWDEPCNYIGLELRQTLTVVFDRRFHYSTIQGNSLGPQVLCWAERLRIFVQLPIQVVFIS
;
A
#
# COMPACT_ATOMS: atom_id res chain seq x y z
N MET A 1 8.05 20.46 1.13
CA MET A 1 7.46 19.39 0.31
C MET A 1 7.41 18.12 1.17
N VAL A 2 6.72 17.08 0.72
CA VAL A 2 6.76 15.76 1.37
C VAL A 2 8.06 15.07 0.96
N ASP A 3 8.87 14.64 1.93
CA ASP A 3 10.10 13.88 1.70
C ASP A 3 9.81 12.39 1.53
N GLU A 4 8.88 11.88 2.33
CA GLU A 4 8.49 10.48 2.36
C GLU A 4 7.04 10.36 2.81
N LEU A 5 6.28 9.46 2.18
CA LEU A 5 4.89 9.17 2.50
C LEU A 5 4.71 7.65 2.48
N HIS A 6 4.03 7.13 3.48
CA HIS A 6 3.56 5.75 3.53
C HIS A 6 2.08 5.76 3.85
N LEU A 7 1.33 5.01 3.05
CA LEU A 7 -0.10 4.85 3.20
C LEU A 7 -0.42 3.37 3.03
N SER A 8 -1.17 2.81 3.98
CA SER A 8 -1.74 1.48 3.86
C SER A 8 -3.24 1.50 4.14
N LEU A 9 -3.98 0.68 3.38
CA LEU A 9 -5.39 0.37 3.58
C LEU A 9 -5.51 -1.14 3.70
N ILE A 10 -5.94 -1.63 4.87
CA ILE A 10 -5.94 -3.06 5.18
C ILE A 10 -7.32 -3.51 5.64
N ARG A 11 -7.77 -4.65 5.11
CA ARG A 11 -8.94 -5.37 5.58
C ARG A 11 -8.58 -6.82 5.89
N GLY A 12 -8.91 -7.25 7.09
CA GLY A 12 -8.59 -8.57 7.62
C GLY A 12 -7.36 -8.56 8.51
N PHE A 13 -7.00 -9.74 9.02
CA PHE A 13 -5.84 -9.97 9.85
C PHE A 13 -4.90 -10.94 9.14
N TRP A 14 -3.58 -10.72 9.27
CA TRP A 14 -2.57 -11.62 8.72
C TRP A 14 -2.34 -12.79 9.67
N ASP A 15 -2.62 -14.02 9.22
CA ASP A 15 -2.38 -15.22 10.01
C ASP A 15 -0.98 -15.79 9.72
N ASP A 16 -0.01 -15.45 10.57
CA ASP A 16 1.37 -15.94 10.43
C ASP A 16 1.49 -17.47 10.49
N LYS A 17 0.56 -18.16 11.17
CA LYS A 17 0.61 -19.63 11.31
C LYS A 17 0.16 -20.30 10.03
N LEU A 18 -0.84 -19.73 9.35
CA LEU A 18 -1.39 -20.30 8.12
C LEU A 18 -0.63 -19.82 6.87
N TRP A 19 -0.15 -18.57 6.85
CA TRP A 19 0.39 -17.92 5.65
C TRP A 19 1.91 -17.67 5.72
N GLY A 20 2.52 -17.92 6.88
CA GLY A 20 3.92 -17.63 7.14
C GLY A 20 4.15 -16.18 7.56
N PRO A 21 5.40 -15.80 7.87
CA PRO A 21 5.72 -14.48 8.37
C PRO A 21 5.39 -13.41 7.34
N ILE A 22 4.91 -12.26 7.81
CA ILE A 22 4.67 -11.11 6.94
C ILE A 22 5.98 -10.62 6.28
N PHE A 23 5.96 -10.44 4.96
CA PHE A 23 7.15 -10.10 4.16
C PHE A 23 7.38 -8.59 4.03
N ASP A 24 6.44 -7.79 4.53
CA ASP A 24 6.44 -6.33 4.45
C ASP A 24 6.04 -5.76 5.82
N SER A 25 6.29 -4.47 6.05
CA SER A 25 6.04 -3.80 7.32
C SER A 25 4.61 -4.08 7.82
N ALA A 26 4.53 -4.62 9.04
CA ALA A 26 3.26 -4.88 9.70
C ALA A 26 2.52 -3.55 9.91
N ALA A 27 1.38 -3.43 9.26
CA ALA A 27 0.48 -2.30 9.40
C ALA A 27 -0.83 -2.79 10.03
N PRO A 28 -1.44 -2.00 10.92
CA PRO A 28 -2.70 -2.37 11.55
C PRO A 28 -3.86 -2.37 10.54
N GLY A 29 -4.97 -2.98 10.93
CA GLY A 29 -6.20 -2.92 10.14
C GLY A 29 -6.72 -1.48 9.99
N GLY A 30 -7.40 -1.21 8.87
CA GLY A 30 -7.86 0.12 8.49
C GLY A 30 -6.82 0.90 7.71
N ALA A 31 -6.90 2.23 7.80
CA ALA A 31 -5.96 3.12 7.15
C ALA A 31 -4.85 3.53 8.10
N GLU A 32 -3.60 3.43 7.68
CA GLU A 32 -2.43 3.96 8.38
C GLU A 32 -1.70 4.90 7.44
N VAL A 33 -1.37 6.10 7.93
CA VAL A 33 -0.64 7.11 7.15
C VAL A 33 0.46 7.70 8.00
N TRP A 34 1.66 7.79 7.45
CA TRP A 34 2.71 8.61 8.02
C TRP A 34 3.56 9.25 6.95
N ALA A 35 4.07 10.43 7.26
CA ALA A 35 4.85 11.20 6.31
C ALA A 35 5.92 12.04 6.99
N TRP A 36 7.06 12.15 6.30
CA TRP A 36 8.13 13.09 6.60
C TRP A 36 8.03 14.31 5.72
N PHE A 37 8.25 15.47 6.31
CA PHE A 37 8.20 16.76 5.64
C PHE A 37 9.53 17.47 5.70
N GLU A 38 9.82 18.24 4.66
CA GLU A 38 11.02 19.07 4.63
C GLU A 38 11.03 20.13 5.74
N PRO A 39 12.23 20.47 6.27
CA PRO A 39 12.38 21.59 7.19
C PRO A 39 11.91 22.94 6.62
N ASN A 40 11.54 23.87 7.50
CA ASN A 40 11.15 25.25 7.19
C ASN A 40 9.81 25.41 6.43
N LYS A 41 8.95 24.39 6.45
CA LYS A 41 7.58 24.47 5.93
C LYS A 41 6.56 24.34 7.06
N ASN A 42 5.36 24.86 6.84
CA ASN A 42 4.24 24.63 7.74
C ASN A 42 3.75 23.19 7.58
N VAL A 43 4.28 22.29 8.40
CA VAL A 43 4.02 20.84 8.33
C VAL A 43 2.54 20.54 8.55
N ASP A 44 1.85 21.26 9.41
CA ASP A 44 0.44 20.99 9.74
C ASP A 44 -0.48 21.36 8.59
N LEU A 45 -0.19 22.47 7.89
CA LEU A 45 -0.90 22.85 6.67
C LEU A 45 -0.67 21.82 5.56
N LEU A 46 0.60 21.45 5.31
CA LEU A 46 0.95 20.47 4.28
C LEU A 46 0.33 19.09 4.56
N TRP A 47 0.32 18.68 5.82
CA TRP A 47 -0.35 17.45 6.25
C TRP A 47 -1.85 17.52 5.92
N SER A 48 -2.52 18.60 6.30
CA SER A 48 -3.96 18.78 6.01
C SER A 48 -4.25 18.69 4.51
N GLU A 49 -3.53 19.45 3.69
CA GLU A 49 -3.66 19.43 2.22
C GLU A 49 -3.41 18.04 1.63
N MET A 50 -2.38 17.35 2.11
CA MET A 50 -2.04 15.99 1.69
C MET A 50 -3.18 15.01 2.02
N MET A 51 -3.73 15.06 3.23
CA MET A 51 -4.83 14.18 3.63
C MET A 51 -6.11 14.41 2.79
N HIS A 52 -6.41 15.67 2.45
CA HIS A 52 -7.49 16.00 1.53
C HIS A 52 -7.23 15.49 0.10
N ALA A 53 -6.01 15.66 -0.41
CA ALA A 53 -5.63 15.17 -1.74
C ALA A 53 -5.68 13.64 -1.83
N LEU A 54 -5.14 12.93 -0.83
CA LEU A 54 -5.18 11.46 -0.77
C LEU A 54 -6.59 10.92 -0.63
N SER A 55 -7.46 11.61 0.14
CA SER A 55 -8.87 11.27 0.26
C SER A 55 -9.58 11.29 -1.10
N GLY A 56 -9.37 12.34 -1.89
CA GLY A 56 -9.91 12.45 -3.25
C GLY A 56 -9.29 11.45 -4.23
N LEU A 57 -7.96 11.26 -4.16
CA LEU A 57 -7.25 10.34 -5.04
C LEU A 57 -7.73 8.91 -4.84
N LEU A 58 -7.82 8.43 -3.60
CA LEU A 58 -8.10 7.03 -3.31
C LEU A 58 -9.57 6.76 -3.02
N CYS A 59 -10.43 7.76 -3.06
CA CYS A 59 -11.84 7.65 -2.64
C CYS A 59 -11.97 7.07 -1.23
N ALA A 60 -11.19 7.63 -0.30
CA ALA A 60 -11.10 7.18 1.08
C ALA A 60 -11.37 8.35 2.05
N SER A 61 -11.82 8.08 3.27
CA SER A 61 -12.16 9.12 4.26
C SER A 61 -10.94 9.71 4.99
N LEU A 62 -9.77 9.76 4.35
CA LEU A 62 -8.50 10.19 4.96
C LEU A 62 -8.50 11.66 5.37
N ASN A 63 -9.39 12.47 4.80
CA ASN A 63 -9.57 13.87 5.19
C ASN A 63 -9.96 14.03 6.67
N GLN A 64 -10.53 13.01 7.32
CA GLN A 64 -10.81 13.02 8.76
C GLN A 64 -9.53 13.18 9.59
N LEU A 65 -8.38 12.79 9.05
CA LEU A 65 -7.09 12.85 9.73
C LEU A 65 -6.36 14.20 9.51
N SER A 66 -6.97 15.17 8.82
CA SER A 66 -6.31 16.44 8.47
C SER A 66 -6.08 17.36 9.67
N SER A 67 -6.87 17.19 10.73
CA SER A 67 -6.87 18.06 11.91
C SER A 67 -5.78 17.69 12.92
N SER A 68 -5.31 18.68 13.69
CA SER A 68 -4.22 18.49 14.68
C SER A 68 -4.49 17.48 15.78
N ASN A 69 -5.76 17.19 16.06
CA ASN A 69 -6.16 16.22 17.08
C ASN A 69 -6.18 14.77 16.57
N GLN A 70 -5.93 14.55 15.28
CA GLN A 70 -6.08 13.26 14.61
C GLN A 70 -4.76 12.64 14.18
N TYR A 71 -3.65 13.32 14.41
CA TYR A 71 -2.30 12.80 14.20
C TYR A 71 -1.46 12.93 15.47
N ILE A 72 -0.39 12.14 15.53
CA ILE A 72 0.64 12.23 16.56
C ILE A 72 2.02 12.43 15.92
N ARG A 73 3.00 12.75 16.77
CA ARG A 73 4.36 13.14 16.38
C ARG A 73 5.38 12.22 17.07
N PRO A 74 5.52 10.95 16.64
CA PRO A 74 6.40 10.00 17.30
C PRO A 74 7.87 10.42 17.14
N ARG A 75 8.69 10.15 18.17
CA ARG A 75 10.11 10.53 18.17
C ARG A 75 11.08 9.43 17.77
N TRP A 76 10.73 8.18 18.07
CA TRP A 76 11.64 7.04 17.93
C TRP A 76 11.25 6.06 16.81
N SER A 77 9.95 5.96 16.51
CA SER A 77 9.39 5.07 15.48
C SER A 77 9.31 5.74 14.11
N TYR A 78 9.12 4.93 13.06
CA TYR A 78 8.91 5.39 11.66
C TYR A 78 10.07 6.23 11.11
N ARG A 79 11.30 5.71 11.24
CA ARG A 79 12.49 6.32 10.65
C ARG A 79 12.35 6.38 9.12
N PRO A 80 12.84 7.44 8.48
CA PRO A 80 12.77 7.56 7.03
C PRO A 80 13.59 6.45 6.37
N SER A 81 13.05 5.88 5.30
CA SER A 81 13.71 4.88 4.47
C SER A 81 14.36 5.49 3.22
N GLY A 82 13.92 6.70 2.84
CA GLY A 82 14.47 7.46 1.72
C GLY A 82 15.53 8.47 2.13
N LEU A 83 15.98 9.26 1.16
CA LEU A 83 16.83 10.42 1.40
C LEU A 83 16.02 11.50 2.13
N THR A 84 16.53 11.93 3.27
CA THR A 84 15.95 13.05 4.04
C THR A 84 16.97 14.16 4.25
N SER A 85 16.48 15.39 4.43
CA SER A 85 17.36 16.51 4.79
C SER A 85 18.10 16.26 6.11
N ASN A 86 19.40 16.55 6.13
CA ASN A 86 20.31 16.31 7.26
C ASN A 86 19.84 16.90 8.61
N ASN A 87 18.98 17.93 8.58
CA ASN A 87 18.46 18.60 9.78
C ASN A 87 17.31 17.85 10.50
N ILE A 88 16.79 16.77 9.92
CA ILE A 88 15.63 16.04 10.48
C ILE A 88 16.02 15.21 11.73
N SER A 89 17.28 14.79 11.83
CA SER A 89 17.78 13.88 12.88
C SER A 89 17.69 14.45 14.30
N SER A 90 17.71 15.77 14.48
CA SER A 90 17.77 16.42 15.80
C SER A 90 16.40 16.60 16.46
N ARG A 91 15.33 16.78 15.68
CA ARG A 91 13.96 16.99 16.18
C ARG A 91 12.93 16.33 15.25
N PRO A 92 12.90 14.98 15.20
CA PRO A 92 12.05 14.23 14.29
C PRO A 92 10.55 14.54 14.47
N ASP A 93 10.14 14.82 15.70
CA ASP A 93 8.75 15.17 16.01
C ASP A 93 8.27 16.39 15.24
N LEU A 94 9.11 17.35 14.85
CA LEU A 94 8.66 18.52 14.07
C LEU A 94 8.20 18.15 12.67
N TYR A 95 8.82 17.15 12.07
CA TYR A 95 8.72 16.86 10.65
C TYR A 95 8.00 15.55 10.34
N LEU A 96 7.76 14.71 11.34
CA LEU A 96 6.99 13.48 11.20
C LEU A 96 5.54 13.70 11.65
N ARG A 97 4.61 13.18 10.85
CA ARG A 97 3.20 13.05 11.22
C ARG A 97 2.80 11.60 11.01
N TYR A 98 2.11 11.04 12.00
CA TYR A 98 1.54 9.70 11.96
C TYR A 98 0.06 9.78 12.33
N ALA A 99 -0.79 9.08 11.60
CA ALA A 99 -2.21 8.98 11.90
C ALA A 99 -2.75 7.62 11.46
N GLN A 100 -3.87 7.22 12.06
CA GLN A 100 -4.54 5.98 11.75
C GLN A 100 -6.06 6.19 11.78
N LEU A 101 -6.77 5.59 10.83
CA LEU A 101 -8.23 5.52 10.81
C LEU A 101 -8.65 4.04 10.74
N PRO A 102 -8.85 3.37 11.89
CA PRO A 102 -9.14 1.93 11.94
C PRO A 102 -10.40 1.51 11.17
N GLY A 103 -11.39 2.40 11.08
CA GLY A 103 -12.64 2.14 10.35
C GLY A 103 -12.51 2.21 8.82
N GLU A 104 -11.44 2.82 8.31
CA GLU A 104 -11.23 3.03 6.87
C GLU A 104 -10.45 1.85 6.28
N THR A 105 -11.17 0.76 5.97
CA THR A 105 -10.57 -0.44 5.37
C THR A 105 -10.56 -0.38 3.85
N VAL A 106 -9.75 -1.21 3.19
CA VAL A 106 -9.71 -1.26 1.72
C VAL A 106 -11.06 -1.72 1.12
N CYS A 107 -11.59 -0.93 0.20
CA CYS A 107 -12.86 -1.10 -0.52
C CYS A 107 -12.64 -1.12 -2.05
N THR A 108 -13.63 -1.63 -2.79
CA THR A 108 -13.58 -1.79 -4.27
C THR A 108 -13.26 -0.50 -5.00
N GLU A 109 -13.68 0.63 -4.44
CA GLU A 109 -13.48 1.94 -5.03
C GLU A 109 -12.01 2.40 -4.98
N ASN A 110 -11.18 1.88 -4.06
CA ASN A 110 -9.77 2.29 -3.93
C ASN A 110 -8.86 1.67 -5.01
N LEU A 111 -9.21 0.50 -5.55
CA LEU A 111 -8.35 -0.24 -6.50
C LEU A 111 -8.23 0.48 -7.85
N THR A 112 -9.31 1.10 -8.32
CA THR A 112 -9.32 1.79 -9.61
C THR A 112 -8.37 2.99 -9.62
N PRO A 113 -8.42 3.95 -8.68
CA PRO A 113 -7.46 5.04 -8.65
C PRO A 113 -6.04 4.59 -8.33
N TRP A 114 -5.86 3.58 -7.48
CA TRP A 114 -4.53 3.05 -7.18
C TRP A 114 -3.88 2.43 -8.43
N SER A 115 -4.61 1.60 -9.17
CA SER A 115 -4.10 1.00 -10.41
C SER A 115 -3.86 2.01 -11.52
N LYS A 116 -4.56 3.16 -11.52
CA LYS A 116 -4.29 4.26 -12.47
C LYS A 116 -2.92 4.90 -12.31
N LEU A 117 -2.27 4.76 -11.16
CA LEU A 117 -0.91 5.26 -10.93
C LEU A 117 0.16 4.39 -11.61
N LEU A 118 -0.19 3.18 -12.04
CA LEU A 118 0.72 2.30 -12.77
C LEU A 118 0.94 2.83 -14.20
N PRO A 119 2.16 2.75 -14.75
CA PRO A 119 2.48 3.27 -16.09
C PRO A 119 1.56 2.77 -17.21
N CYS A 120 1.16 1.49 -17.14
CA CYS A 120 0.25 0.86 -18.09
C CYS A 120 -1.17 0.63 -17.53
N LYS A 121 -1.48 1.22 -16.37
CA LYS A 121 -2.73 0.97 -15.64
C LYS A 121 -2.93 -0.53 -15.41
N THR A 122 -4.07 -1.07 -15.84
CA THR A 122 -4.40 -2.50 -15.85
C THR A 122 -4.38 -3.10 -17.27
N LEU A 123 -3.83 -2.39 -18.26
CA LEU A 123 -3.91 -2.81 -19.67
C LEU A 123 -2.88 -3.89 -20.05
N ALA A 124 -1.80 -4.04 -19.28
CA ALA A 124 -0.73 -4.99 -19.57
C ALA A 124 -0.01 -5.46 -18.29
N GLY A 125 0.72 -6.57 -18.40
CA GLY A 125 1.53 -7.15 -17.33
C GLY A 125 0.68 -7.76 -16.20
N LEU A 126 1.26 -7.93 -15.01
CA LEU A 126 0.55 -8.50 -13.85
C LEU A 126 -0.66 -7.67 -13.41
N ALA A 127 -0.68 -6.38 -13.71
CA ALA A 127 -1.79 -5.50 -13.39
C ALA A 127 -3.08 -5.85 -14.14
N SER A 128 -3.01 -6.57 -15.27
CA SER A 128 -4.20 -7.05 -15.99
C SER A 128 -4.91 -8.21 -15.28
N LEU A 129 -4.25 -8.85 -14.30
CA LEU A 129 -4.83 -9.90 -13.48
C LEU A 129 -5.65 -9.34 -12.29
N LEU A 130 -5.63 -8.02 -12.08
CA LEU A 130 -6.32 -7.36 -10.99
C LEU A 130 -7.83 -7.26 -11.25
N HIS A 131 -8.54 -8.36 -11.00
CA HIS A 131 -9.99 -8.38 -11.04
C HIS A 131 -10.60 -7.97 -9.69
N PRO A 132 -11.33 -6.85 -9.60
CA PRO A 132 -11.89 -6.36 -8.33
C PRO A 132 -12.74 -7.43 -7.62
N THR A 133 -13.65 -8.08 -8.34
CA THR A 133 -14.56 -9.08 -7.74
C THR A 133 -13.84 -10.25 -7.06
N SER A 134 -12.67 -10.65 -7.56
CA SER A 134 -11.88 -11.72 -6.95
C SER A 134 -11.08 -11.21 -5.76
N LEU A 135 -10.45 -10.04 -5.90
CA LEU A 135 -9.65 -9.42 -4.84
C LEU A 135 -10.49 -9.09 -3.61
N TYR A 136 -11.71 -8.58 -3.79
CA TYR A 136 -12.56 -8.17 -2.66
C TYR A 136 -13.32 -9.31 -1.99
N LYS A 137 -13.33 -10.51 -2.57
CA LYS A 137 -13.81 -11.74 -1.89
C LYS A 137 -12.77 -12.36 -0.95
N SER A 138 -11.53 -11.87 -0.96
CA SER A 138 -10.45 -12.39 -0.11
C SER A 138 -10.71 -12.16 1.38
N ASN A 139 -10.16 -13.04 2.22
CA ASN A 139 -10.19 -12.91 3.68
C ASN A 139 -9.22 -11.83 4.18
N TYR A 140 -8.08 -11.69 3.51
CA TYR A 140 -7.11 -10.63 3.75
C TYR A 140 -6.79 -9.90 2.45
N LYS A 141 -6.75 -8.58 2.53
CA LYS A 141 -6.36 -7.68 1.44
C LYS A 141 -5.74 -6.42 2.00
N SER A 142 -4.60 -6.04 1.44
CA SER A 142 -3.85 -4.85 1.79
C SER A 142 -3.45 -4.14 0.51
N LEU A 143 -3.71 -2.84 0.47
CA LEU A 143 -3.26 -1.93 -0.58
C LEU A 143 -2.35 -0.91 0.08
N LYS A 144 -1.12 -0.79 -0.42
CA LYS A 144 -0.14 0.16 0.09
C LYS A 144 0.40 1.04 -1.02
N MET A 145 0.81 2.24 -0.63
CA MET A 145 1.45 3.21 -1.50
C MET A 145 2.51 3.96 -0.69
N ASP A 146 3.76 3.78 -1.10
CA ASP A 146 4.91 4.43 -0.49
C ASP A 146 5.55 5.35 -1.53
N ILE A 147 5.89 6.57 -1.11
CA ILE A 147 6.65 7.52 -1.90
C ILE A 147 7.88 7.90 -1.10
N ARG A 148 9.05 7.82 -1.72
CA ARG A 148 10.30 8.24 -1.07
C ARG A 148 11.27 8.84 -2.07
N LYS A 149 12.13 9.73 -1.59
CA LYS A 149 13.28 10.23 -2.37
C LYS A 149 14.38 9.18 -2.40
N MET A 150 14.94 8.92 -3.58
CA MET A 150 16.08 8.02 -3.76
C MET A 150 17.09 8.61 -4.76
N CYS A 151 18.35 8.19 -4.63
CA CYS A 151 19.36 8.45 -5.66
C CYS A 151 19.05 7.56 -6.88
N TRP A 152 19.04 8.14 -8.08
CA TRP A 152 18.89 7.36 -9.32
C TRP A 152 20.22 6.83 -9.84
N ASP A 153 21.32 7.44 -9.41
CA ASP A 153 22.69 7.08 -9.72
C ASP A 153 23.47 6.78 -8.43
N GLU A 154 24.45 5.87 -8.49
CA GLU A 154 25.30 5.56 -7.33
C GLU A 154 26.00 6.78 -6.70
N PRO A 155 26.57 7.73 -7.47
CA PRO A 155 27.14 8.94 -6.89
C PRO A 155 26.09 9.94 -6.37
N CYS A 156 24.79 9.67 -6.54
CA CYS A 156 23.67 10.49 -6.07
C CYS A 156 23.67 11.94 -6.60
N ASN A 157 24.06 12.14 -7.86
CA ASN A 157 23.92 13.45 -8.49
C ASN A 157 22.47 13.76 -8.86
N TYR A 158 21.67 12.71 -9.07
CA TYR A 158 20.26 12.82 -9.44
C TYR A 158 19.38 12.23 -8.34
N ILE A 159 18.64 13.12 -7.67
CA ILE A 159 17.60 12.74 -6.71
C ILE A 159 16.29 12.63 -7.47
N GLY A 160 15.65 11.47 -7.37
CA GLY A 160 14.31 11.25 -7.91
C GLY A 160 13.34 10.72 -6.86
N LEU A 161 12.07 10.63 -7.25
CA LEU A 161 11.02 10.05 -6.43
C LEU A 161 10.75 8.61 -6.89
N GLU A 162 10.69 7.71 -5.92
CA GLU A 162 10.20 6.35 -6.13
C GLU A 162 8.76 6.27 -5.62
N LEU A 163 7.86 5.78 -6.48
CA LEU A 163 6.53 5.35 -6.09
C LEU A 163 6.50 3.82 -6.03
N ARG A 164 6.27 3.27 -4.85
CA ARG A 164 6.13 1.83 -4.62
C ARG A 164 4.69 1.52 -4.24
N GLN A 165 4.04 0.68 -5.03
CA GLN A 165 2.63 0.34 -4.85
C GLN A 165 2.47 -1.13 -4.57
N THR A 166 2.15 -1.55 -3.33
CA THR A 166 2.05 -2.97 -2.96
C THR A 166 0.59 -3.41 -2.83
N LEU A 167 0.26 -4.57 -3.40
CA LEU A 167 -1.03 -5.24 -3.21
C LEU A 167 -0.81 -6.66 -2.71
N THR A 168 -1.31 -6.94 -1.50
CA THR A 168 -1.22 -8.26 -0.88
C THR A 168 -2.62 -8.81 -0.69
N VAL A 169 -2.89 -9.99 -1.25
CA VAL A 169 -4.21 -10.64 -1.16
C VAL A 169 -4.07 -12.12 -0.87
N VAL A 170 -4.92 -12.60 0.04
CA VAL A 170 -5.01 -14.03 0.40
C VAL A 170 -6.33 -14.59 -0.11
N PHE A 171 -6.26 -15.41 -1.16
CA PHE A 171 -7.43 -16.03 -1.75
C PHE A 171 -7.79 -17.33 -1.05
N ASP A 172 -9.09 -17.53 -0.80
CA ASP A 172 -9.63 -18.80 -0.34
C ASP A 172 -10.15 -19.61 -1.54
N ARG A 173 -9.56 -20.79 -1.76
CA ARG A 173 -9.88 -21.66 -2.91
C ARG A 173 -11.35 -22.10 -2.91
N ARG A 174 -12.00 -22.17 -1.75
CA ARG A 174 -13.39 -22.66 -1.62
C ARG A 174 -14.41 -21.79 -2.37
N PHE A 175 -14.16 -20.48 -2.47
CA PHE A 175 -15.09 -19.55 -3.11
C PHE A 175 -14.93 -19.45 -4.64
N HIS A 176 -13.89 -20.09 -5.22
CA HIS A 176 -13.65 -20.11 -6.67
C HIS A 176 -14.12 -21.41 -7.35
N TYR A 177 -14.47 -22.46 -6.59
CA TYR A 177 -14.88 -23.75 -7.15
C TYR A 177 -16.35 -23.79 -7.63
N SER A 178 -17.24 -22.96 -7.05
CA SER A 178 -18.68 -23.00 -7.35
C SER A 178 -19.08 -22.44 -8.72
N THR A 179 -18.18 -21.73 -9.42
CA THR A 179 -18.46 -21.18 -10.77
C THR A 179 -18.06 -22.13 -11.90
N ILE A 180 -17.32 -23.21 -11.61
CA ILE A 180 -16.80 -24.13 -12.64
C ILE A 180 -17.83 -25.21 -13.05
N GLN A 181 -18.94 -25.38 -12.32
CA GLN A 181 -19.98 -26.34 -12.68
C GLN A 181 -21.09 -25.81 -13.60
N GLY A 182 -21.05 -24.54 -14.01
CA GLY A 182 -22.18 -23.89 -14.69
C GLY A 182 -22.06 -23.63 -16.19
N ASN A 183 -20.86 -23.62 -16.78
CA ASN A 183 -20.72 -23.38 -18.23
C ASN A 183 -19.49 -24.09 -18.78
N SER A 184 -19.69 -24.82 -19.87
CA SER A 184 -18.68 -25.53 -20.66
C SER A 184 -17.65 -24.56 -21.26
N LEU A 185 -16.63 -24.24 -20.48
CA LEU A 185 -15.30 -23.89 -20.98
C LEU A 185 -14.37 -25.02 -20.56
N GLY A 186 -13.84 -25.71 -21.57
CA GLY A 186 -12.87 -26.79 -21.41
C GLY A 186 -11.64 -26.39 -20.59
N PRO A 187 -10.75 -27.34 -20.27
CA PRO A 187 -9.73 -27.19 -19.25
C PRO A 187 -8.76 -26.09 -19.65
N GLN A 188 -9.00 -24.86 -19.22
CA GLN A 188 -7.93 -23.91 -18.97
C GLN A 188 -7.31 -24.28 -17.64
N VAL A 189 -6.55 -25.37 -17.74
CA VAL A 189 -5.35 -25.71 -17.01
C VAL A 189 -4.83 -24.52 -16.18
N LEU A 190 -5.30 -24.41 -14.93
CA LEU A 190 -4.49 -23.90 -13.83
C LEU A 190 -3.58 -25.04 -13.33
N CYS A 191 -2.84 -25.68 -14.24
CA CYS A 191 -1.63 -26.39 -13.85
C CYS A 191 -0.50 -25.36 -13.79
N TRP A 192 -0.29 -24.77 -12.63
CA TRP A 192 1.05 -24.29 -12.27
C TRP A 192 1.34 -24.65 -10.80
N ALA A 193 2.05 -25.77 -10.71
CA ALA A 193 3.16 -26.05 -9.80
C ALA A 193 2.88 -26.42 -8.34
N GLU A 194 2.87 -27.72 -8.09
CA GLU A 194 3.70 -28.26 -7.01
C GLU A 194 5.14 -27.74 -7.17
N ARG A 195 5.59 -26.91 -6.22
CA ARG A 195 6.95 -26.34 -6.12
C ARG A 195 7.39 -25.33 -7.19
N LEU A 196 6.59 -24.30 -7.49
CA LEU A 196 7.17 -23.02 -7.99
C LEU A 196 6.93 -21.89 -6.96
N ARG A 197 8.03 -21.37 -6.41
CA ARG A 197 8.07 -20.01 -5.86
C ARG A 197 8.25 -19.06 -7.04
N ILE A 198 7.16 -18.54 -7.57
CA ILE A 198 7.21 -17.46 -8.56
C ILE A 198 7.47 -16.16 -7.80
N PHE A 199 8.73 -15.74 -7.73
CA PHE A 199 9.10 -14.38 -7.35
C PHE A 199 9.00 -13.51 -8.60
N VAL A 200 7.94 -12.70 -8.70
CA VAL A 200 7.93 -11.58 -9.64
C VAL A 200 7.95 -10.30 -8.81
N GLN A 201 9.05 -9.57 -8.92
CA GLN A 201 9.25 -8.26 -8.30
C GLN A 201 8.54 -7.18 -9.12
N LEU A 202 7.21 -7.23 -9.05
CA LEU A 202 6.28 -6.11 -9.11
C LEU A 202 5.31 -6.46 -7.97
N PRO A 203 5.12 -5.63 -6.94
CA PRO A 203 4.67 -6.08 -5.61
C PRO A 203 3.15 -6.37 -5.58
N ILE A 204 2.68 -7.25 -6.47
CA ILE A 204 1.38 -7.89 -6.47
C ILE A 204 1.69 -9.35 -6.18
N GLN A 205 1.52 -9.77 -4.92
CA GLN A 205 1.75 -11.16 -4.51
C GLN A 205 0.44 -11.82 -4.10
N VAL A 206 0.18 -12.96 -4.72
CA VAL A 206 -1.03 -13.76 -4.58
C VAL A 206 -0.67 -15.04 -3.82
N VAL A 207 -1.19 -15.20 -2.61
CA VAL A 207 -1.00 -16.43 -1.81
C VAL A 207 -2.21 -17.34 -1.96
N PHE A 208 -2.00 -18.59 -2.39
CA PHE A 208 -3.05 -19.60 -2.56
C PHE A 208 -2.97 -20.67 -1.46
N ILE A 209 -3.99 -20.75 -0.60
CA ILE A 209 -4.06 -21.76 0.48
C ILE A 209 -4.73 -23.04 -0.06
N SER A 210 -4.12 -24.21 0.16
CA SER A 210 -4.65 -25.54 -0.21
C SER A 210 -5.90 -25.95 0.56
#